data_AF-A0A1Q7ULA7-F1
#
_entry.id   AF-A0A1Q7ULA7-F1
#
_cell.length_a   1.000
_cell.length_b   1.000
_cell.length_c   1.000
_cell.angle_alpha   90.00
_cell.angle_beta   90.00
_cell.angle_gamma   90.00
#
_symmetry.space_group_name_H-M   'P 1'
#
loop_
_entity.id
_entity.type
_entity.pdbx_description
1 polymer ?
#
loop_
_entity_poly.entity_id
_entity_poly.type
_entity_poly.pdbx_seq_one_letter_code
_entity_poly.pdbx_strand_id
1 'polypeptide(L)'
;MKVEICNLGVISRTEIDLKPLTILIGPNNMGKTWLAYVLSGIFGQHGCDEYAQAYVRGQFPGSYSRLDDAIEKVLKEGNATIDLYQFAEEYGETYFQNVADYARKWMHDYMSTQLANFSNMKVVIHLAETKAAFLEQVERYPLLNRIAGGLLSIRKKSGDKIVYVYTSIEGEEQIADKLPIEEIKERLVRSIFRALHRSLYPQVRVFPTERTTLVTVPFGSRTREKVPHPLDQKVLETLETIDKALQELQELSGLTPSTMIEQNARVAIGPVANFLNMMSAAFRIGSRQVESRQTRVKDNLSIQRYIDLAEVLEKQILLGGLDFSTSEPDPRRDILFQATQDVRLEIPIVSSMVKELAPLVFYLRYLAEPGELLIIDEPEMNLHPAAQMQI
;
A
#
# COMPACT_ATOMS: atom_id res chain seq x y z
N MET A 1 1.73 -16.38 11.28
CA MET A 1 2.64 -16.91 10.24
C MET A 1 4.04 -16.76 10.79
N LYS A 2 4.88 -17.78 10.73
CA LYS A 2 6.25 -17.65 11.25
C LYS A 2 7.19 -17.11 10.18
N VAL A 3 8.03 -16.16 10.57
CA VAL A 3 9.07 -15.58 9.71
C VAL A 3 10.39 -15.58 10.46
N GLU A 4 11.39 -16.26 9.92
CA GLU A 4 12.76 -16.20 10.42
C GLU A 4 13.58 -15.21 9.58
N ILE A 5 14.39 -14.38 10.23
CA ILE A 5 15.19 -13.35 9.57
C ILE A 5 16.61 -13.43 10.10
N CYS A 6 17.58 -13.47 9.20
CA CYS A 6 19.00 -13.49 9.50
C CYS A 6 19.75 -12.42 8.73
N ASN A 7 20.82 -11.89 9.33
CA ASN A 7 21.74 -10.91 8.75
C ASN A 7 21.03 -9.63 8.25
N LEU A 8 20.16 -9.06 9.07
CA LEU A 8 19.45 -7.82 8.78
C LEU A 8 19.97 -6.68 9.68
N GLY A 9 20.94 -5.91 9.19
CA GLY A 9 21.57 -4.86 9.98
C GLY A 9 22.21 -5.43 11.25
N VAL A 10 21.74 -4.99 12.42
CA VAL A 10 22.18 -5.50 13.74
C VAL A 10 21.58 -6.85 14.12
N ILE A 11 20.53 -7.30 13.41
CA ILE A 11 19.85 -8.57 13.68
C ILE A 11 20.65 -9.70 13.04
N SER A 12 21.33 -10.50 13.87
CA SER A 12 22.01 -11.72 13.42
C SER A 12 21.01 -12.83 13.08
N ARG A 13 20.04 -13.09 13.97
CA ARG A 13 18.91 -14.00 13.79
C ARG A 13 17.73 -13.58 14.67
N THR A 14 16.52 -13.65 14.14
CA THR A 14 15.28 -13.55 14.90
C THR A 14 14.18 -14.41 14.28
N GLU A 15 13.22 -14.85 15.09
CA GLU A 15 11.98 -15.49 14.64
C GLU A 15 10.81 -14.66 15.17
N ILE A 16 9.85 -14.37 14.30
CA ILE A 16 8.63 -13.67 14.69
C ILE A 16 7.40 -14.47 14.26
N ASP A 17 6.35 -14.41 15.08
CA ASP A 17 5.01 -14.79 14.68
C ASP A 17 4.29 -13.55 14.16
N LEU A 18 4.27 -13.39 12.84
CA LEU A 18 3.64 -12.27 12.18
C LEU A 18 2.12 -12.39 12.29
N LYS A 19 1.52 -11.42 12.98
CA LYS A 19 0.07 -11.29 13.19
C LYS A 19 -0.46 -10.05 12.44
N PRO A 20 -1.78 -10.01 12.11
CA PRO A 20 -2.40 -8.88 11.44
C PRO A 20 -2.12 -7.51 12.10
N LEU A 21 -2.00 -7.45 13.43
CA LEU A 21 -1.44 -6.31 14.14
C LEU A 21 -0.08 -6.71 14.69
N THR A 22 0.98 -6.07 14.19
CA THR A 22 2.36 -6.28 14.66
C THR A 22 2.94 -4.94 15.08
N ILE A 23 3.29 -4.82 16.36
CA ILE A 23 3.85 -3.59 16.94
C ILE A 23 5.26 -3.91 17.41
N LEU A 24 6.25 -3.15 16.94
CA LEU A 24 7.66 -3.35 17.30
C LEU A 24 8.08 -2.29 18.32
N ILE A 25 8.38 -2.74 19.54
CA ILE A 25 8.78 -1.91 20.69
C ILE A 25 10.07 -2.48 21.26
N GLY A 26 10.96 -1.61 21.75
CA GLY A 26 12.14 -2.04 22.49
C GLY A 26 13.31 -1.05 22.43
N PRO A 27 14.49 -1.42 22.94
CA PRO A 27 15.63 -0.51 22.99
C PRO A 27 16.04 0.04 21.61
N ASN A 28 16.62 1.23 21.61
CA ASN A 28 17.17 1.84 20.40
C ASN A 28 18.26 0.95 19.79
N ASN A 29 18.38 1.01 18.46
CA ASN A 29 19.42 0.31 17.70
C ASN A 29 19.37 -1.23 17.81
N MET A 30 18.18 -1.81 18.01
CA MET A 30 17.96 -3.27 18.01
C MET A 30 17.38 -3.81 16.68
N GLY A 31 17.28 -2.96 15.65
CA GLY A 31 16.82 -3.36 14.31
C GLY A 31 15.30 -3.37 14.12
N LYS A 32 14.53 -2.73 15.01
CA LYS A 32 13.05 -2.65 14.95
C LYS A 32 12.56 -2.04 13.63
N THR A 33 13.07 -0.86 13.28
CA THR A 33 12.76 -0.20 12.00
C THR A 33 13.12 -1.03 10.79
N TRP A 34 14.28 -1.68 10.80
CA TRP A 34 14.70 -2.54 9.70
C TRP A 34 13.75 -3.74 9.53
N LEU A 35 13.38 -4.36 10.65
CA LEU A 35 12.43 -5.46 10.68
C LEU A 35 11.05 -5.02 10.14
N ALA A 36 10.51 -3.90 10.63
CA ALA A 36 9.24 -3.35 10.14
C ALA A 36 9.26 -3.12 8.62
N TYR A 37 10.34 -2.50 8.13
CA TYR A 37 10.43 -2.06 6.74
C TYR A 37 10.64 -3.23 5.78
N VAL A 38 11.48 -4.20 6.15
CA VAL A 38 11.66 -5.42 5.35
C VAL A 38 10.36 -6.20 5.25
N LEU A 39 9.65 -6.38 6.36
CA LEU A 39 8.36 -7.07 6.37
C LEU A 39 7.32 -6.33 5.52
N SER A 40 7.22 -5.00 5.67
CA SER A 40 6.28 -4.19 4.89
C SER A 40 6.60 -4.19 3.39
N GLY A 41 7.89 -4.26 3.02
CA GLY A 41 8.32 -4.36 1.63
C GLY A 41 7.96 -5.70 1.01
N ILE A 42 8.31 -6.81 1.68
CA ILE A 42 8.12 -8.19 1.18
C ILE A 42 6.64 -8.52 1.03
N PHE A 43 5.85 -8.28 2.08
CA PHE A 43 4.42 -8.60 2.07
C PHE A 43 3.56 -7.50 1.42
N GLY A 44 4.14 -6.32 1.19
CA GLY A 44 3.46 -5.20 0.54
C GLY A 44 3.42 -5.28 -0.98
N GLN A 45 2.79 -4.27 -1.58
CA GLN A 45 2.63 -4.16 -3.03
C GLN A 45 3.99 -4.05 -3.76
N HIS A 46 4.99 -3.42 -3.15
CA HIS A 46 6.32 -3.25 -3.74
C HIS A 46 7.00 -4.60 -4.00
N GLY A 47 7.10 -5.48 -3.00
CA GLY A 47 7.69 -6.82 -3.17
C GLY A 47 6.94 -7.66 -4.21
N CYS A 48 5.61 -7.59 -4.23
CA CYS A 48 4.80 -8.23 -5.28
C CYS A 48 5.16 -7.74 -6.68
N ASP A 49 5.29 -6.42 -6.86
CA ASP A 49 5.52 -5.81 -8.17
C ASP A 49 6.95 -6.02 -8.67
N GLU A 50 7.95 -5.87 -7.80
CA GLU A 50 9.36 -6.13 -8.11
C GLU A 50 9.58 -7.59 -8.49
N TYR A 51 9.01 -8.51 -7.71
CA TYR A 51 9.12 -9.94 -8.01
C TYR A 51 8.38 -10.32 -9.31
N ALA A 52 7.18 -9.77 -9.55
CA ALA A 52 6.46 -10.00 -10.79
C ALA A 52 7.25 -9.52 -12.01
N GLN A 53 7.88 -8.34 -11.95
CA GLN A 53 8.73 -7.84 -13.04
C GLN A 53 9.96 -8.72 -13.24
N ALA A 54 10.62 -9.15 -12.16
CA ALA A 54 11.79 -10.01 -12.23
C ALA A 54 11.46 -11.37 -12.88
N TYR A 55 10.30 -11.95 -12.53
CA TYR A 55 9.80 -13.18 -13.14
C TYR A 55 9.59 -13.02 -14.65
N VAL A 56 8.88 -11.97 -15.07
CA VAL A 56 8.60 -11.68 -16.49
C VAL A 56 9.89 -11.51 -17.28
N ARG A 57 10.89 -10.84 -16.71
CA ARG A 57 12.21 -10.61 -17.34
C ARG A 57 13.15 -11.82 -17.29
N GLY A 58 12.75 -12.94 -16.69
CA GLY A 58 13.60 -14.12 -16.51
C GLY A 58 14.81 -13.89 -15.61
N GLN A 59 14.73 -12.90 -14.71
CA GLN A 59 15.83 -12.52 -13.80
C GLN A 59 15.86 -13.34 -12.50
N PHE A 60 14.92 -14.28 -12.35
CA PHE A 60 14.80 -15.13 -11.17
C PHE A 60 14.61 -16.60 -11.56
N PRO A 61 15.28 -17.55 -10.88
CA PRO A 61 15.27 -18.97 -11.27
C PRO A 61 14.00 -19.73 -10.88
N GLY A 62 13.11 -19.16 -10.05
CA GLY A 62 11.83 -19.77 -9.73
C GLY A 62 10.94 -19.85 -10.97
N SER A 63 10.46 -21.04 -11.30
CA SER A 63 9.48 -21.28 -12.37
C SER A 63 8.19 -21.82 -11.77
N TYR A 64 7.07 -21.39 -12.33
CA TYR A 64 5.75 -21.90 -11.99
C TYR A 64 5.14 -22.53 -13.24
N SER A 65 5.35 -23.83 -13.43
CA SER A 65 4.97 -24.54 -14.66
C SER A 65 3.53 -24.27 -15.09
N ARG A 66 2.57 -24.29 -14.16
CA ARG A 66 1.16 -23.97 -14.44
C ARG A 66 0.92 -22.57 -14.98
N LEU A 67 1.70 -21.59 -14.51
CA LEU A 67 1.62 -20.21 -14.98
C LEU A 67 2.31 -20.07 -16.34
N ASP A 68 3.47 -20.70 -16.51
CA ASP A 68 4.22 -20.72 -17.76
C ASP A 68 3.41 -21.39 -18.89
N ASP A 69 2.80 -22.54 -18.61
CA ASP A 69 1.89 -23.26 -19.51
C ASP A 69 0.67 -22.39 -19.88
N ALA A 70 0.11 -21.66 -18.92
CA ALA A 70 -1.02 -20.78 -19.18
C ALA A 70 -0.63 -19.58 -20.05
N ILE A 71 0.55 -18.99 -19.83
CA ILE A 71 1.11 -17.94 -20.69
C ILE A 71 1.25 -18.48 -22.13
N GLU A 72 1.86 -19.64 -22.30
CA GLU A 72 2.03 -20.24 -23.62
C GLU A 72 0.70 -20.51 -24.33
N LYS A 73 -0.28 -21.05 -23.61
CA LYS A 73 -1.63 -21.30 -24.16
C LYS A 73 -2.34 -20.02 -24.56
N VAL A 74 -2.26 -18.96 -23.76
CA VAL A 74 -2.85 -17.66 -24.14
C VAL A 74 -2.21 -17.11 -25.41
N LEU A 75 -0.88 -17.26 -25.56
CA LEU A 75 -0.17 -16.78 -26.75
C LEU A 75 -0.50 -17.60 -28.01
N LYS A 76 -0.62 -18.93 -27.88
CA LYS A 76 -0.86 -19.86 -29.01
C LYS A 76 -2.33 -20.03 -29.37
N GLU A 77 -3.20 -20.17 -28.36
CA GLU A 77 -4.61 -20.57 -28.49
C GLU A 77 -5.58 -19.42 -28.15
N GLY A 78 -5.06 -18.28 -27.68
CA GLY A 78 -5.89 -17.12 -27.30
C GLY A 78 -6.65 -17.31 -25.98
N ASN A 79 -6.51 -18.45 -25.30
CA ASN A 79 -7.17 -18.69 -24.02
C ASN A 79 -6.40 -19.67 -23.13
N ALA A 80 -6.65 -19.59 -21.83
CA ALA A 80 -6.17 -20.55 -20.84
C ALA A 80 -7.03 -20.51 -19.57
N THR A 81 -6.92 -21.55 -18.77
CA THR A 81 -7.48 -21.60 -17.42
C THR A 81 -6.41 -21.94 -16.41
N ILE A 82 -6.45 -21.29 -15.24
CA ILE A 82 -5.58 -21.61 -14.10
C ILE A 82 -6.47 -21.92 -12.91
N ASP A 83 -6.36 -23.11 -12.33
CA ASP A 83 -6.93 -23.37 -11.00
C ASP A 83 -6.07 -22.63 -9.98
N LEU A 84 -6.56 -21.47 -9.52
CA LEU A 84 -5.82 -20.59 -8.63
C LEU A 84 -5.72 -21.19 -7.23
N TYR A 85 -6.72 -21.97 -6.81
CA TYR A 85 -6.66 -22.67 -5.53
C TYR A 85 -5.53 -23.69 -5.54
N GLN A 86 -5.50 -24.56 -6.56
CA GLN A 86 -4.44 -25.55 -6.71
C GLN A 86 -3.06 -24.89 -6.90
N PHE A 87 -3.00 -23.79 -7.66
CA PHE A 87 -1.77 -22.99 -7.82
C PHE A 87 -1.27 -22.46 -6.47
N ALA A 88 -2.15 -21.92 -5.64
CA ALA A 88 -1.81 -21.41 -4.31
C ALA A 88 -1.43 -22.53 -3.33
N GLU A 89 -2.09 -23.69 -3.42
CA GLU A 89 -1.79 -24.84 -2.58
C GLU A 89 -0.39 -25.40 -2.87
N GLU A 90 -0.03 -25.48 -4.15
CA GLU A 90 1.23 -26.01 -4.65
C GLU A 90 2.38 -25.00 -4.49
N TYR A 91 2.16 -23.74 -4.87
CA TYR A 91 3.21 -22.73 -5.00
C TYR A 91 3.13 -21.58 -4.00
N GLY A 92 2.11 -21.48 -3.16
CA GLY A 92 1.91 -20.32 -2.27
C GLY A 92 3.10 -20.01 -1.37
N GLU A 93 3.63 -21.02 -0.66
CA GLU A 93 4.80 -20.82 0.21
C GLU A 93 6.06 -20.52 -0.59
N THR A 94 6.31 -21.28 -1.66
CA THR A 94 7.42 -21.06 -2.60
C THR A 94 7.38 -19.65 -3.19
N TYR A 95 6.19 -19.13 -3.49
CA TYR A 95 5.99 -17.79 -4.03
C TYR A 95 6.43 -16.71 -3.03
N PHE A 96 5.92 -16.74 -1.80
CA PHE A 96 6.34 -15.77 -0.79
C PHE A 96 7.82 -15.90 -0.43
N GLN A 97 8.35 -17.13 -0.38
CA GLN A 97 9.78 -17.37 -0.19
C GLN A 97 10.61 -16.75 -1.32
N ASN A 98 10.18 -16.90 -2.57
CA ASN A 98 10.87 -16.31 -3.72
C ASN A 98 10.83 -14.78 -3.72
N VAL A 99 9.71 -14.17 -3.31
CA VAL A 99 9.61 -12.71 -3.12
C VAL A 99 10.62 -12.25 -2.05
N ALA A 100 10.72 -12.99 -0.96
CA ALA A 100 11.65 -12.70 0.14
C ALA A 100 13.12 -12.87 -0.28
N ASP A 101 13.44 -13.93 -1.04
CA ASP A 101 14.80 -14.18 -1.56
C ASP A 101 15.22 -13.13 -2.60
N TYR A 102 14.27 -12.59 -3.36
CA TYR A 102 14.51 -11.51 -4.30
C TYR A 102 14.64 -10.15 -3.61
N ALA A 103 14.17 -10.01 -2.38
CA ALA A 103 14.18 -8.75 -1.63
C ALA A 103 15.56 -8.10 -1.51
N ARG A 104 16.62 -8.91 -1.39
CA ARG A 104 18.02 -8.42 -1.38
C ARG A 104 18.42 -7.59 -2.61
N LYS A 105 17.68 -7.70 -3.73
CA LYS A 105 17.95 -6.95 -4.97
C LYS A 105 17.33 -5.56 -4.96
N TRP A 106 16.15 -5.39 -4.37
CA TRP A 106 15.40 -4.12 -4.41
C TRP A 106 15.30 -3.42 -3.05
N MET A 107 15.69 -4.06 -1.93
CA MET A 107 15.56 -3.46 -0.60
C MET A 107 16.36 -2.16 -0.43
N HIS A 108 17.49 -2.03 -1.12
CA HIS A 108 18.29 -0.81 -1.11
C HIS A 108 17.53 0.39 -1.69
N ASP A 109 16.81 0.19 -2.79
CA ASP A 109 15.94 1.21 -3.41
C ASP A 109 14.73 1.50 -2.52
N TYR A 110 14.10 0.45 -1.99
CA TYR A 110 12.95 0.57 -1.10
C TYR A 110 13.26 1.36 0.17
N MET A 111 14.46 1.22 0.73
CA MET A 111 14.93 2.00 1.88
C MET A 111 15.74 3.25 1.46
N SER A 112 15.85 3.52 0.16
CA SER A 112 16.62 4.62 -0.45
C SER A 112 17.99 4.83 0.18
N THR A 113 18.75 3.74 0.33
CA THR A 113 20.03 3.70 1.05
C THR A 113 21.17 3.28 0.12
N GLN A 114 22.31 3.95 0.26
CA GLN A 114 23.54 3.64 -0.49
C GLN A 114 24.54 2.82 0.31
N LEU A 115 24.40 2.78 1.65
CA LEU A 115 25.38 2.19 2.56
C LEU A 115 24.92 0.86 3.17
N ALA A 116 23.62 0.66 3.28
CA ALA A 116 23.08 -0.60 3.82
C ALA A 116 23.35 -1.75 2.84
N ASN A 117 23.82 -2.88 3.37
CA ASN A 117 24.03 -4.08 2.58
C ASN A 117 23.01 -5.16 2.93
N PHE A 118 22.26 -5.62 1.92
CA PHE A 118 21.26 -6.69 2.05
C PHE A 118 21.69 -7.99 1.36
N SER A 119 22.91 -8.09 0.81
CA SER A 119 23.36 -9.23 0.01
C SER A 119 23.26 -10.58 0.74
N ASN A 120 23.48 -10.54 2.06
CA ASN A 120 23.50 -11.70 2.95
C ASN A 120 22.21 -11.84 3.78
N MET A 121 21.25 -10.93 3.60
CA MET A 121 19.96 -10.98 4.26
C MET A 121 19.25 -12.27 3.84
N LYS A 122 18.77 -13.02 4.83
CA LYS A 122 17.97 -14.21 4.61
C LYS A 122 16.65 -14.06 5.36
N VAL A 123 15.56 -14.33 4.67
CA VAL A 123 14.21 -14.35 5.23
C VAL A 123 13.60 -15.70 4.88
N VAL A 124 13.11 -16.44 5.87
CA VAL A 124 12.44 -17.73 5.69
C VAL A 124 11.00 -17.58 6.12
N ILE A 125 10.06 -17.94 5.25
CA ILE A 125 8.62 -17.80 5.48
C ILE A 125 8.00 -19.18 5.65
N HIS A 126 7.25 -19.36 6.73
CA HIS A 126 6.51 -20.58 7.03
C HIS A 126 5.02 -20.29 7.08
N LEU A 127 4.29 -20.73 6.05
CA LEU A 127 2.85 -20.53 5.92
C LEU A 127 2.03 -21.61 6.63
N ALA A 128 2.65 -22.69 7.13
CA ALA A 128 1.94 -23.87 7.67
C ALA A 128 0.73 -23.52 8.56
N GLU A 129 0.90 -22.61 9.52
CA GLU A 129 -0.16 -22.19 10.46
C GLU A 129 -1.27 -21.33 9.81
N THR A 130 -0.97 -20.62 8.73
CA THR A 130 -1.88 -19.69 8.05
C THR A 130 -2.38 -20.22 6.70
N LYS A 131 -1.89 -21.39 6.24
CA LYS A 131 -2.13 -21.92 4.89
C LYS A 131 -3.62 -22.14 4.61
N ALA A 132 -4.36 -22.71 5.56
CA ALA A 132 -5.79 -22.96 5.39
C ALA A 132 -6.58 -21.65 5.17
N ALA A 133 -6.36 -20.65 6.02
CA ALA A 133 -7.00 -19.33 5.88
C ALA A 133 -6.59 -18.64 4.58
N PHE A 134 -5.30 -18.71 4.21
CA PHE A 134 -4.80 -18.19 2.95
C PHE A 134 -5.52 -18.79 1.72
N LEU A 135 -5.68 -20.13 1.68
CA LEU A 135 -6.37 -20.80 0.57
C LEU A 135 -7.86 -20.45 0.51
N GLU A 136 -8.52 -20.28 1.65
CA GLU A 136 -9.91 -19.80 1.71
C GLU A 136 -10.03 -18.39 1.11
N GLN A 137 -9.09 -17.49 1.40
CA GLN A 137 -9.06 -16.16 0.81
C GLN A 137 -8.77 -16.18 -0.69
N VAL A 138 -7.91 -17.10 -1.17
CA VAL A 138 -7.67 -17.29 -2.61
C VAL A 138 -8.95 -17.69 -3.35
N GLU A 139 -9.75 -18.58 -2.78
CA GLU A 139 -11.05 -18.96 -3.36
C GLU A 139 -12.02 -17.77 -3.40
N ARG A 140 -12.03 -16.94 -2.35
CA ARG A 140 -12.88 -15.75 -2.30
C ARG A 140 -12.38 -14.56 -3.12
N TYR A 141 -11.10 -14.52 -3.48
CA TYR A 141 -10.50 -13.39 -4.19
C TYR A 141 -11.12 -13.22 -5.59
N PRO A 142 -11.84 -12.11 -5.86
CA PRO A 142 -12.36 -11.82 -7.19
C PRO A 142 -11.25 -11.23 -8.05
N LEU A 143 -11.26 -11.57 -9.33
CA LEU A 143 -10.29 -11.06 -10.30
C LEU A 143 -11.03 -10.57 -11.53
N LEU A 144 -10.76 -9.34 -11.94
CA LEU A 144 -11.18 -8.79 -13.22
C LEU A 144 -10.09 -7.84 -13.73
N ASN A 145 -9.48 -8.19 -14.84
CA ASN A 145 -8.52 -7.36 -15.55
C ASN A 145 -8.87 -7.38 -17.04
N ARG A 146 -9.01 -6.20 -17.64
CA ARG A 146 -9.30 -6.03 -19.08
C ARG A 146 -8.28 -5.07 -19.66
N ILE A 147 -7.70 -5.45 -20.79
CA ILE A 147 -6.63 -4.70 -21.46
C ILE A 147 -7.10 -4.29 -22.83
N ALA A 148 -6.73 -3.08 -23.26
CA ALA A 148 -6.98 -2.56 -24.60
C ALA A 148 -8.43 -2.79 -25.07
N GLY A 149 -9.39 -2.26 -24.30
CA GLY A 149 -10.81 -2.41 -24.61
C GLY A 149 -11.41 -3.80 -24.39
N GLY A 150 -10.66 -4.75 -23.84
CA GLY A 150 -11.09 -6.13 -23.60
C GLY A 150 -10.41 -7.18 -24.49
N LEU A 151 -9.45 -6.76 -25.33
CA LEU A 151 -8.63 -7.65 -26.18
C LEU A 151 -8.02 -8.82 -25.40
N LEU A 152 -7.58 -8.57 -24.17
CA LEU A 152 -7.27 -9.62 -23.19
C LEU A 152 -8.15 -9.43 -21.96
N SER A 153 -8.78 -10.51 -21.52
CA SER A 153 -9.62 -10.55 -20.32
C SER A 153 -9.13 -11.65 -19.38
N ILE A 154 -8.85 -11.28 -18.13
CA ILE A 154 -8.51 -12.21 -17.05
C ILE A 154 -9.61 -12.07 -15.98
N ARG A 155 -10.28 -13.16 -15.64
CA ARG A 155 -11.40 -13.11 -14.69
C ARG A 155 -11.56 -14.34 -13.80
N LYS A 156 -12.04 -14.11 -12.59
CA LYS A 156 -12.46 -15.10 -11.59
C LYS A 156 -13.53 -14.47 -10.72
N LYS A 157 -14.67 -15.13 -10.49
CA LYS A 157 -15.66 -14.63 -9.52
C LYS A 157 -15.27 -15.06 -8.10
N SER A 158 -15.79 -14.38 -7.09
CA SER A 158 -15.62 -14.81 -5.70
C SER A 158 -16.29 -16.17 -5.50
N GLY A 159 -15.58 -17.13 -4.88
CA GLY A 159 -16.03 -18.51 -4.71
C GLY A 159 -15.65 -19.46 -5.85
N ASP A 160 -15.32 -18.93 -7.04
CA ASP A 160 -14.77 -19.77 -8.11
C ASP A 160 -13.29 -20.05 -7.83
N LYS A 161 -12.80 -21.25 -8.17
CA LYS A 161 -11.37 -21.61 -8.07
C LYS A 161 -10.60 -21.30 -9.34
N ILE A 162 -11.28 -21.25 -10.47
CA ILE A 162 -10.68 -21.14 -11.80
C ILE A 162 -10.57 -19.67 -12.24
N VAL A 163 -9.38 -19.28 -12.65
CA VAL A 163 -9.12 -18.05 -13.42
C VAL A 163 -9.25 -18.39 -14.89
N TYR A 164 -10.09 -17.63 -15.59
CA TYR A 164 -10.25 -17.69 -17.04
C TYR A 164 -9.46 -16.55 -17.68
N VAL A 165 -8.63 -16.89 -18.65
CA VAL A 165 -7.90 -15.95 -19.50
C VAL A 165 -8.35 -16.19 -20.93
N TYR A 166 -8.81 -15.15 -21.62
CA TYR A 166 -9.22 -15.28 -23.00
C TYR A 166 -9.05 -13.96 -23.74
N THR A 167 -8.89 -14.06 -25.05
CA THR A 167 -8.78 -12.93 -25.96
C THR A 167 -10.09 -12.72 -26.70
N SER A 168 -10.32 -11.51 -27.20
CA SER A 168 -11.49 -11.18 -28.04
C SER A 168 -11.15 -11.15 -29.53
N ILE A 169 -10.12 -11.90 -29.94
CA ILE A 169 -9.68 -11.96 -31.33
C ILE A 169 -10.42 -13.11 -32.03
N GLU A 170 -10.86 -12.84 -33.26
CA GLU A 170 -11.59 -13.79 -34.10
C GLU A 170 -10.71 -14.22 -35.28
N GLY A 171 -10.85 -15.47 -35.74
CA GLY A 171 -10.13 -15.99 -36.90
C GLY A 171 -8.74 -16.55 -36.57
N GLU A 172 -7.80 -16.45 -37.52
CA GLU A 172 -6.43 -16.99 -37.41
C GLU A 172 -5.42 -15.99 -36.80
N GLU A 173 -5.83 -14.76 -36.51
CA GLU A 173 -4.97 -13.74 -35.91
C GLU A 173 -4.58 -14.11 -34.47
N GLN A 174 -3.32 -13.89 -34.12
CA GLN A 174 -2.83 -14.14 -32.76
C GLN A 174 -2.87 -12.87 -31.92
N ILE A 175 -3.04 -13.04 -30.61
CA ILE A 175 -3.00 -11.91 -29.67
C ILE A 175 -1.66 -11.18 -29.66
N ALA A 176 -0.58 -11.89 -29.97
CA ALA A 176 0.75 -11.33 -30.11
C ALA A 176 0.87 -10.31 -31.27
N ASP A 177 -0.04 -10.36 -32.25
CA ASP A 177 -0.06 -9.40 -33.37
C ASP A 177 -0.68 -8.06 -32.95
N LYS A 178 -1.52 -8.05 -31.91
CA LYS A 178 -2.25 -6.85 -31.42
C LYS A 178 -1.70 -6.28 -30.13
N LEU A 179 -1.10 -7.13 -29.29
CA LEU A 179 -0.51 -6.74 -28.02
C LEU A 179 0.90 -7.29 -27.89
N PRO A 180 1.85 -6.50 -27.37
CA PRO A 180 3.20 -6.99 -27.09
C PRO A 180 3.16 -8.22 -26.18
N ILE A 181 3.93 -9.26 -26.52
CA ILE A 181 4.02 -10.50 -25.74
C ILE A 181 4.37 -10.22 -24.27
N GLU A 182 5.28 -9.28 -24.04
CA GLU A 182 5.70 -8.88 -22.69
C GLU A 182 4.56 -8.25 -21.89
N GLU A 183 3.65 -7.51 -22.53
CA GLU A 183 2.48 -6.96 -21.84
C GLU A 183 1.49 -8.08 -21.45
N ILE A 184 1.27 -9.06 -22.33
CA ILE A 184 0.40 -10.21 -22.06
C ILE A 184 0.94 -10.99 -20.86
N LYS A 185 2.25 -11.33 -20.89
CA LYS A 185 2.96 -12.00 -19.80
C LYS A 185 2.85 -11.21 -18.50
N GLU A 186 3.24 -9.94 -18.52
CA GLU A 186 3.24 -9.08 -17.34
C GLU A 186 1.86 -9.04 -16.69
N ARG A 187 0.80 -8.93 -17.49
CA ARG A 187 -0.55 -8.79 -16.98
C ARG A 187 -1.08 -10.07 -16.40
N LEU A 188 -0.79 -11.22 -17.01
CA LEU A 188 -1.15 -12.52 -16.45
C LEU A 188 -0.38 -12.79 -15.15
N VAL A 189 0.94 -12.65 -15.15
CA VAL A 189 1.81 -12.84 -13.98
C VAL A 189 1.38 -11.94 -12.83
N ARG A 190 1.24 -10.64 -13.06
CA ARG A 190 0.79 -9.69 -12.02
C ARG A 190 -0.60 -10.03 -11.49
N SER A 191 -1.51 -10.51 -12.34
CA SER A 191 -2.87 -10.85 -11.91
C SER A 191 -2.86 -12.03 -10.95
N ILE A 192 -2.08 -13.07 -11.23
CA ILE A 192 -1.94 -14.25 -10.37
C ILE A 192 -1.17 -13.92 -9.09
N PHE A 193 -0.01 -13.29 -9.19
CA PHE A 193 0.81 -12.92 -8.02
C PHE A 193 0.10 -11.94 -7.10
N ARG A 194 -0.58 -10.92 -7.64
CA ARG A 194 -1.40 -10.01 -6.83
C ARG A 194 -2.54 -10.74 -6.14
N ALA A 195 -3.15 -11.74 -6.77
CA ALA A 195 -4.18 -12.54 -6.14
C ALA A 195 -3.62 -13.32 -4.93
N LEU A 196 -2.43 -13.90 -5.04
CA LEU A 196 -1.76 -14.53 -3.89
C LEU A 196 -1.43 -13.51 -2.79
N HIS A 197 -0.73 -12.42 -3.12
CA HIS A 197 -0.35 -11.38 -2.15
C HIS A 197 -1.56 -10.86 -1.37
N ARG A 198 -2.63 -10.49 -2.09
CA ARG A 198 -3.84 -9.91 -1.49
C ARG A 198 -4.74 -10.94 -0.80
N SER A 199 -4.55 -12.22 -1.07
CA SER A 199 -5.23 -13.29 -0.31
C SER A 199 -4.53 -13.56 1.02
N LEU A 200 -3.21 -13.35 1.12
CA LEU A 200 -2.52 -13.43 2.41
C LEU A 200 -2.82 -12.21 3.27
N TYR A 201 -2.63 -11.01 2.71
CA TYR A 201 -2.99 -9.74 3.35
C TYR A 201 -3.64 -8.81 2.31
N PRO A 202 -4.93 -8.45 2.43
CA PRO A 202 -5.60 -7.58 1.46
C PRO A 202 -4.88 -6.25 1.23
N GLN A 203 -4.29 -5.72 2.30
CA GLN A 203 -3.38 -4.58 2.30
C GLN A 203 -2.31 -4.78 3.38
N VAL A 204 -1.16 -4.17 3.15
CA VAL A 204 -0.12 -3.98 4.16
C VAL A 204 0.02 -2.50 4.45
N ARG A 205 -0.14 -2.12 5.72
CA ARG A 205 0.01 -0.76 6.24
C ARG A 205 1.22 -0.73 7.15
N VAL A 206 2.07 0.27 6.94
CA VAL A 206 3.21 0.53 7.81
C VAL A 206 3.08 1.92 8.38
N PHE A 207 3.26 2.02 9.69
CA PHE A 207 3.37 3.28 10.43
C PHE A 207 4.85 3.44 10.77
N PRO A 208 5.64 4.11 9.90
CA PRO A 208 7.09 4.27 10.08
C PRO A 208 7.40 5.16 11.29
N THR A 209 8.67 5.32 11.68
CA THR A 209 9.01 6.30 12.74
C THR A 209 8.78 7.74 12.28
N GLU A 210 8.92 8.02 10.98
CA GLU A 210 8.78 9.36 10.39
C GLU A 210 7.31 9.79 10.16
N ARG A 211 6.37 9.36 11.02
CA ARG A 211 4.92 9.68 10.88
C ARG A 211 4.64 11.17 10.85
N THR A 212 5.47 11.95 11.56
CA THR A 212 5.40 13.42 11.59
C THR A 212 5.66 14.06 10.24
N THR A 213 6.20 13.33 9.26
CA THR A 213 6.27 13.74 7.85
C THR A 213 4.89 14.09 7.29
N LEU A 214 3.80 13.52 7.85
CA LEU A 214 2.43 13.91 7.52
C LEU A 214 2.20 15.43 7.63
N VAL A 215 2.86 16.08 8.59
CA VAL A 215 2.69 17.50 8.90
C VAL A 215 3.37 18.39 7.86
N THR A 216 4.46 17.91 7.27
CA THR A 216 5.29 18.64 6.33
C THR A 216 4.89 18.40 4.88
N VAL A 217 4.24 17.27 4.58
CA VAL A 217 3.81 16.92 3.23
C VAL A 217 2.49 17.62 2.87
N PRO A 218 2.50 18.49 1.83
CA PRO A 218 1.28 19.06 1.30
C PRO A 218 0.59 18.00 0.40
N PHE A 219 -0.51 17.41 0.86
CA PHE A 219 -1.27 16.41 0.07
C PHE A 219 -1.98 17.02 -1.15
N GLY A 220 -2.07 18.34 -1.21
CA GLY A 220 -2.36 19.16 -2.39
C GLY A 220 -1.47 20.41 -2.36
N SER A 221 -1.33 21.13 -3.48
CA SER A 221 -0.43 22.29 -3.57
C SER A 221 -0.68 23.27 -2.41
N ARG A 222 0.32 23.45 -1.55
CA ARG A 222 0.39 24.61 -0.66
C ARG A 222 0.73 25.83 -1.50
N THR A 223 -0.17 26.25 -2.38
CA THR A 223 -0.36 27.69 -2.52
C THR A 223 -1.12 28.09 -1.27
N ARG A 224 -0.36 28.42 -0.21
CA ARG A 224 -0.83 29.51 0.63
C ARG A 224 -1.00 30.67 -0.34
N GLU A 225 -2.21 30.86 -0.86
CA GLU A 225 -2.65 32.21 -1.16
C GLU A 225 -2.56 32.92 0.19
N LYS A 226 -1.38 33.49 0.48
CA LYS A 226 -1.37 34.79 1.13
C LYS A 226 -2.35 35.57 0.28
N VAL A 227 -3.53 35.90 0.82
CA VAL A 227 -4.47 36.82 0.16
C VAL A 227 -3.60 37.96 -0.35
N PRO A 228 -3.34 38.05 -1.67
CA PRO A 228 -2.47 39.08 -2.15
C PRO A 228 -3.24 40.38 -1.91
N HIS A 229 -2.52 41.45 -1.53
CA HIS A 229 -2.98 42.78 -1.87
C HIS A 229 -3.53 42.76 -3.31
N PRO A 230 -4.66 43.41 -3.62
CA PRO A 230 -5.34 43.28 -4.91
C PRO A 230 -4.31 43.37 -6.03
N LEU A 231 -4.06 42.23 -6.68
CA LEU A 231 -3.06 42.12 -7.74
C LEU A 231 -3.57 42.93 -8.93
N ASP A 232 -2.67 43.69 -9.56
CA ASP A 232 -2.98 44.38 -10.81
C ASP A 232 -3.54 43.39 -11.83
N GLN A 233 -4.57 43.81 -12.56
CA GLN A 233 -5.27 43.01 -13.57
C GLN A 233 -4.33 42.35 -14.58
N LYS A 234 -3.21 43.01 -14.87
CA LYS A 234 -2.14 42.52 -15.76
C LYS A 234 -1.40 41.30 -15.21
N VAL A 235 -1.26 41.20 -13.89
CA VAL A 235 -0.65 40.03 -13.22
C VAL A 235 -1.61 38.84 -13.26
N LEU A 236 -2.91 39.08 -13.06
CA LEU A 236 -3.95 38.06 -13.18
C LEU A 236 -4.01 37.47 -14.60
N GLU A 237 -4.03 38.32 -15.63
CA GLU A 237 -4.00 37.89 -17.03
C GLU A 237 -2.72 37.08 -17.34
N THR A 238 -1.58 37.46 -16.77
CA THR A 238 -0.33 36.74 -16.96
C THR A 238 -0.36 35.35 -16.29
N LEU A 239 -0.92 35.26 -15.09
CA LEU A 239 -1.08 33.99 -14.36
C LEU A 239 -2.06 33.05 -15.10
N GLU A 240 -3.17 33.56 -15.60
CA GLU A 240 -4.11 32.78 -16.42
C GLU A 240 -3.43 32.23 -17.68
N THR A 241 -2.58 33.03 -18.33
CA THR A 241 -1.84 32.61 -19.52
C THR A 241 -0.82 31.50 -19.18
N ILE A 242 -0.15 31.61 -18.03
CA ILE A 242 0.80 30.59 -17.55
C ILE A 242 0.07 29.29 -17.21
N ASP A 243 -1.07 29.36 -16.54
CA ASP A 243 -1.88 28.18 -16.19
C ASP A 243 -2.40 27.46 -17.43
N LYS A 244 -2.81 28.23 -18.46
CA LYS A 244 -3.25 27.67 -19.74
C LYS A 244 -2.11 26.96 -20.48
N ALA A 245 -0.92 27.56 -20.49
CA ALA A 245 0.26 26.93 -21.07
C ALA A 245 0.70 25.66 -20.30
N LEU A 246 0.56 25.66 -18.97
CA LEU A 246 0.81 24.48 -18.13
C LEU A 246 -0.20 23.37 -18.39
N GLN A 247 -1.48 23.69 -18.57
CA GLN A 247 -2.51 22.72 -18.93
C GLN A 247 -2.26 22.11 -20.32
N GLU A 248 -1.90 22.92 -21.31
CA GLU A 248 -1.56 22.43 -22.65
C GLU A 248 -0.33 21.51 -22.63
N LEU A 249 0.70 21.83 -21.82
CA LEU A 249 1.85 20.95 -21.61
C LEU A 249 1.51 19.64 -20.88
N GLN A 250 0.54 19.67 -19.97
CA GLN A 250 0.05 18.48 -19.25
C GLN A 250 -0.74 17.56 -20.18
N GLU A 251 -1.58 18.12 -21.06
CA GLU A 251 -2.31 17.36 -22.08
C GLU A 251 -1.37 16.70 -23.09
N LEU A 252 -0.31 17.40 -23.50
CA LEU A 252 0.71 16.88 -24.44
C LEU A 252 1.61 15.80 -23.84
N SER A 253 1.83 15.81 -22.52
CA SER A 253 2.72 14.86 -21.83
C SER A 253 1.99 13.63 -21.24
N GLY A 254 0.66 13.61 -21.27
CA GLY A 254 -0.14 12.52 -20.67
C GLY A 254 -0.03 12.43 -19.14
N LEU A 255 0.50 13.47 -18.49
CA LEU A 255 0.71 13.52 -17.04
C LEU A 255 -0.58 14.00 -16.36
N THR A 256 -1.28 13.08 -15.69
CA THR A 256 -2.44 13.41 -14.84
C THR A 256 -1.98 14.09 -13.53
N PRO A 257 -2.85 14.86 -12.82
CA PRO A 257 -2.51 15.52 -11.54
C PRO A 257 -2.02 14.58 -10.42
N SER A 258 -2.20 13.27 -10.57
CA SER A 258 -1.58 12.23 -9.72
C SER A 258 -0.05 12.30 -9.70
N THR A 259 0.56 12.92 -10.71
CA THR A 259 2.02 12.96 -10.90
C THR A 259 2.73 13.90 -9.93
N MET A 260 2.08 14.92 -9.35
CA MET A 260 2.76 15.79 -8.37
C MET A 260 2.94 15.12 -7.00
N ILE A 261 1.99 14.26 -6.60
CA ILE A 261 2.15 13.42 -5.40
C ILE A 261 3.17 12.30 -5.68
N GLU A 262 3.17 11.73 -6.90
CA GLU A 262 4.22 10.77 -7.29
C GLU A 262 5.61 11.41 -7.38
N GLN A 263 5.73 12.68 -7.81
CA GLN A 263 7.00 13.40 -7.87
C GLN A 263 7.54 13.75 -6.47
N ASN A 264 6.68 14.09 -5.51
CA ASN A 264 7.10 14.31 -4.12
C ASN A 264 7.30 12.99 -3.35
N ALA A 265 6.55 11.92 -3.66
CA ALA A 265 6.73 10.58 -3.11
C ALA A 265 8.02 9.91 -3.59
N ARG A 266 8.58 10.33 -4.74
CA ARG A 266 9.91 9.90 -5.22
C ARG A 266 11.08 10.31 -4.30
N VAL A 267 10.86 11.16 -3.29
CA VAL A 267 11.90 11.62 -2.35
C VAL A 267 11.84 10.88 -1.01
N ALA A 268 10.78 10.12 -0.74
CA ALA A 268 10.61 9.40 0.53
C ALA A 268 11.01 7.93 0.39
N ILE A 269 11.56 7.35 1.47
CA ILE A 269 11.76 5.90 1.55
C ILE A 269 10.41 5.19 1.42
N GLY A 270 10.41 3.98 0.86
CA GLY A 270 9.21 3.20 0.53
C GLY A 270 8.19 3.07 1.67
N PRO A 271 8.59 2.79 2.92
CA PRO A 271 7.67 2.77 4.07
C PRO A 271 6.97 4.11 4.32
N VAL A 272 7.69 5.22 4.21
CA VAL A 272 7.12 6.57 4.36
C VAL A 272 6.20 6.88 3.17
N ALA A 273 6.59 6.55 1.94
CA ALA A 273 5.72 6.70 0.77
C ALA A 273 4.41 5.89 0.92
N ASN A 274 4.49 4.66 1.43
CA ASN A 274 3.33 3.81 1.69
C ASN A 274 2.40 4.44 2.74
N PHE A 275 2.96 4.97 3.83
CA PHE A 275 2.22 5.68 4.87
C PHE A 275 1.53 6.94 4.31
N LEU A 276 2.25 7.76 3.54
CA LEU A 276 1.70 8.97 2.94
C LEU A 276 0.60 8.65 1.92
N ASN A 277 0.74 7.58 1.14
CA ASN A 277 -0.30 7.13 0.21
C ASN A 277 -1.58 6.69 0.94
N MET A 278 -1.45 5.98 2.07
CA MET A 278 -2.59 5.64 2.93
C MET A 278 -3.26 6.92 3.46
N MET A 279 -2.48 7.87 3.94
CA MET A 279 -3.03 9.12 4.47
C MET A 279 -3.70 9.94 3.38
N SER A 280 -3.11 10.05 2.19
CA SER A 280 -3.73 10.68 1.00
C SER A 280 -5.09 10.05 0.68
N ALA A 281 -5.24 8.73 0.79
CA ALA A 281 -6.54 8.08 0.66
C ALA A 281 -7.52 8.59 1.73
N ALA A 282 -7.12 8.69 3.00
CA ALA A 282 -7.99 9.25 4.05
C ALA A 282 -8.44 10.68 3.72
N PHE A 283 -7.58 11.56 3.21
CA PHE A 283 -7.95 12.92 2.78
C PHE A 283 -8.96 12.93 1.62
N ARG A 284 -8.76 12.04 0.63
CA ARG A 284 -9.53 12.02 -0.63
C ARG A 284 -10.89 11.33 -0.52
N ILE A 285 -11.06 10.38 0.41
CA ILE A 285 -12.30 9.61 0.52
C ILE A 285 -12.85 9.49 1.94
N GLY A 286 -12.13 9.91 2.99
CA GLY A 286 -12.47 9.65 4.39
C GLY A 286 -13.85 10.16 4.80
N SER A 287 -14.16 11.44 4.59
CA SER A 287 -15.45 12.01 4.99
C SER A 287 -16.64 11.36 4.25
N ARG A 288 -16.46 10.96 2.98
CA ARG A 288 -17.47 10.22 2.20
C ARG A 288 -17.56 8.74 2.59
N GLN A 289 -16.49 8.18 3.18
CA GLN A 289 -16.48 6.82 3.67
C GLN A 289 -17.37 6.64 4.90
N VAL A 290 -17.72 7.69 5.66
CA VAL A 290 -18.50 7.55 6.90
C VAL A 290 -19.81 6.80 6.66
N GLU A 291 -20.64 7.25 5.72
CA GLU A 291 -21.92 6.61 5.41
C GLU A 291 -21.75 5.19 4.83
N SER A 292 -20.75 5.03 3.96
CA SER A 292 -20.41 3.71 3.39
C SER A 292 -19.99 2.72 4.47
N ARG A 293 -19.14 3.14 5.41
CA ARG A 293 -18.68 2.32 6.54
C ARG A 293 -19.83 1.98 7.48
N GLN A 294 -20.70 2.94 7.82
CA GLN A 294 -21.91 2.67 8.59
C GLN A 294 -22.82 1.64 7.92
N THR A 295 -22.94 1.67 6.60
CA THR A 295 -23.68 0.66 5.84
C THR A 295 -23.01 -0.71 5.95
N ARG A 296 -21.68 -0.76 5.81
CA ARG A 296 -20.87 -1.99 5.86
C ARG A 296 -20.74 -2.60 7.27
N VAL A 297 -20.99 -1.84 8.34
CA VAL A 297 -21.07 -2.38 9.71
C VAL A 297 -22.11 -3.49 9.80
N LYS A 298 -23.19 -3.42 9.02
CA LYS A 298 -24.23 -4.47 8.96
C LYS A 298 -23.68 -5.80 8.48
N ASP A 299 -22.69 -5.77 7.59
CA ASP A 299 -22.10 -6.96 6.97
C ASP A 299 -20.84 -7.43 7.72
N ASN A 300 -20.17 -6.55 8.47
CA ASN A 300 -18.95 -6.87 9.20
C ASN A 300 -18.77 -6.05 10.49
N LEU A 301 -19.03 -6.69 11.63
CA LEU A 301 -18.91 -6.07 12.97
C LEU A 301 -17.50 -5.60 13.33
N SER A 302 -16.46 -6.10 12.64
CA SER A 302 -15.08 -5.65 12.87
C SER A 302 -14.90 -4.17 12.48
N ILE A 303 -15.66 -3.69 11.49
CA ILE A 303 -15.62 -2.28 11.07
C ILE A 303 -16.10 -1.38 12.21
N GLN A 304 -17.16 -1.77 12.93
CA GLN A 304 -17.64 -1.03 14.09
C GLN A 304 -16.56 -0.96 15.17
N ARG A 305 -15.89 -2.09 15.46
CA ARG A 305 -14.79 -2.11 16.44
C ARG A 305 -13.67 -1.16 16.07
N TYR A 306 -13.32 -1.00 14.79
CA TYR A 306 -12.31 -0.03 14.37
C TYR A 306 -12.77 1.42 14.58
N ILE A 307 -14.04 1.71 14.30
CA ILE A 307 -14.63 3.03 14.56
C ILE A 307 -14.63 3.32 16.07
N ASP A 308 -15.05 2.37 16.89
CA ASP A 308 -15.06 2.49 18.35
C ASP A 308 -13.64 2.71 18.90
N LEU A 309 -12.63 1.99 18.38
CA LEU A 309 -11.24 2.19 18.75
C LEU A 309 -10.73 3.58 18.36
N ALA A 310 -11.14 4.11 17.20
CA ALA A 310 -10.81 5.47 16.81
C ALA A 310 -11.43 6.50 17.76
N GLU A 311 -12.66 6.26 18.24
CA GLU A 311 -13.30 7.11 19.25
C GLU A 311 -12.62 7.02 20.61
N VAL A 312 -12.22 5.83 21.06
CA VAL A 312 -11.46 5.64 22.30
C VAL A 312 -10.12 6.38 22.21
N LEU A 313 -9.38 6.22 21.12
CA LEU A 313 -8.11 6.93 20.92
C LEU A 313 -8.32 8.44 20.95
N GLU A 314 -9.35 8.94 20.26
CA GLU A 314 -9.63 10.37 20.23
C GLU A 314 -10.06 10.93 21.59
N LYS A 315 -11.04 10.31 22.25
CA LYS A 315 -11.68 10.87 23.44
C LYS A 315 -10.97 10.55 24.74
N GLN A 316 -10.35 9.37 24.84
CA GLN A 316 -9.75 8.89 26.10
C GLN A 316 -8.23 9.02 26.11
N ILE A 317 -7.57 8.95 24.95
CA ILE A 317 -6.10 9.06 24.86
C ILE A 317 -5.69 10.46 24.42
N LEU A 318 -6.24 10.98 23.33
CA LEU A 318 -5.91 12.31 22.82
C LEU A 318 -6.62 13.45 23.56
N LEU A 319 -7.68 13.13 24.31
CA LEU A 319 -8.45 14.09 25.11
C LEU A 319 -8.92 15.31 24.28
N GLY A 320 -9.37 15.07 23.04
CA GLY A 320 -9.80 16.12 22.12
C GLY A 320 -10.63 15.59 20.97
N GLY A 321 -10.75 16.37 19.89
CA GLY A 321 -11.42 15.97 18.65
C GLY A 321 -10.50 16.03 17.45
N LEU A 322 -10.59 15.09 16.51
CA LEU A 322 -9.88 15.13 15.23
C LEU A 322 -10.87 15.18 14.07
N ASP A 323 -10.67 16.16 13.19
CA ASP A 323 -11.47 16.30 11.99
C ASP A 323 -10.66 16.92 10.85
N PHE A 324 -11.19 16.86 9.63
CA PHE A 324 -10.65 17.61 8.50
C PHE A 324 -11.13 19.07 8.54
N SER A 325 -10.39 19.96 7.88
CA SER A 325 -10.73 21.39 7.79
C SER A 325 -12.03 21.66 7.03
N THR A 326 -12.44 20.74 6.15
CA THR A 326 -13.72 20.79 5.45
C THR A 326 -14.38 19.41 5.44
N SER A 327 -15.68 19.32 5.10
CA SER A 327 -16.47 18.07 5.03
C SER A 327 -16.42 17.36 3.65
N GLU A 328 -16.50 18.09 2.53
CA GLU A 328 -16.31 17.62 1.12
C GLU A 328 -14.89 17.23 0.60
N PRO A 329 -14.54 15.95 0.41
CA PRO A 329 -13.18 15.50 0.15
C PRO A 329 -12.35 16.33 -0.85
N ASP A 330 -11.20 16.82 -0.37
CA ASP A 330 -10.26 17.66 -1.11
C ASP A 330 -8.84 17.33 -0.63
N PRO A 331 -7.89 17.02 -1.53
CA PRO A 331 -6.50 16.74 -1.17
C PRO A 331 -5.79 17.89 -0.45
N ARG A 332 -6.31 19.12 -0.49
CA ARG A 332 -5.77 20.33 0.16
C ARG A 332 -6.31 20.57 1.57
N ARG A 333 -7.15 19.68 2.09
CA ARG A 333 -7.62 19.78 3.48
C ARG A 333 -6.46 19.66 4.45
N ASP A 334 -6.66 20.27 5.61
CA ASP A 334 -5.82 20.08 6.77
C ASP A 334 -6.51 19.15 7.76
N ILE A 335 -5.71 18.48 8.59
CA ILE A 335 -6.22 17.85 9.81
C ILE A 335 -6.21 18.94 10.88
N LEU A 336 -7.32 19.03 11.62
CA LEU A 336 -7.51 19.95 12.72
C LEU A 336 -7.78 19.18 14.01
N PHE A 337 -7.24 19.69 15.10
CA PHE A 337 -7.45 19.17 16.44
C PHE A 337 -8.27 20.16 17.27
N GLN A 338 -9.36 19.67 17.86
CA GLN A 338 -10.20 20.41 18.77
C GLN A 338 -9.77 20.09 20.21
N ALA A 339 -9.00 20.97 20.84
CA ALA A 339 -8.49 20.75 22.21
C ALA A 339 -9.55 21.02 23.28
N THR A 340 -10.40 22.03 23.06
CA THR A 340 -11.55 22.41 23.88
C THR A 340 -12.67 22.89 22.94
N GLN A 341 -13.86 23.24 23.42
CA GLN A 341 -14.94 23.72 22.53
C GLN A 341 -14.55 24.96 21.70
N ASP A 342 -13.69 25.83 22.23
CA ASP A 342 -13.32 27.11 21.59
C ASP A 342 -11.94 27.08 20.92
N VAL A 343 -11.12 26.06 21.17
CA VAL A 343 -9.74 25.99 20.69
C VAL A 343 -9.58 24.90 19.64
N ARG A 344 -9.48 25.34 18.38
CA ARG A 344 -9.17 24.50 17.21
C ARG A 344 -7.78 24.84 16.69
N LEU A 345 -6.94 23.83 16.51
CA LEU A 345 -5.52 23.97 16.19
C LEU A 345 -5.15 23.12 14.98
N GLU A 346 -4.25 23.61 14.14
CA GLU A 346 -3.64 22.81 13.09
C GLU A 346 -2.65 21.79 13.68
N ILE A 347 -2.56 20.60 13.08
CA ILE A 347 -1.65 19.53 13.55
C ILE A 347 -0.18 19.95 13.76
N PRO A 348 0.44 20.89 13.02
CA PRO A 348 1.82 21.29 13.33
C PRO A 348 2.03 21.80 14.77
N ILE A 349 1.03 22.46 15.35
CA ILE A 349 1.15 23.18 16.63
C ILE A 349 0.53 22.45 17.83
N VAL A 350 0.06 21.21 17.66
CA VAL A 350 -0.48 20.40 18.77
C VAL A 350 0.61 19.59 19.48
N SER A 351 0.24 18.87 20.55
CA SER A 351 1.16 18.01 21.30
C SER A 351 1.73 16.87 20.43
N SER A 352 2.91 16.36 20.79
CA SER A 352 3.57 15.27 20.05
C SER A 352 2.71 14.01 19.97
N MET A 353 2.00 13.68 21.04
CA MET A 353 1.09 12.53 21.09
C MET A 353 -0.05 12.66 20.07
N VAL A 354 -0.65 13.85 19.94
CA VAL A 354 -1.72 14.08 18.93
C VAL A 354 -1.14 13.99 17.52
N LYS A 355 0.04 14.57 17.26
CA LYS A 355 0.73 14.46 15.95
C LYS A 355 0.98 13.02 15.55
N GLU A 356 1.37 12.17 16.50
CA GLU A 356 1.71 10.78 16.26
C GLU A 356 0.50 9.87 16.04
N LEU A 357 -0.53 10.01 16.87
CA LEU A 357 -1.68 9.10 16.87
C LEU A 357 -2.82 9.55 15.97
N ALA A 358 -2.89 10.83 15.57
CA ALA A 358 -3.89 11.28 14.60
C ALA A 358 -3.94 10.39 13.34
N PRO A 359 -2.83 10.07 12.65
CA PRO A 359 -2.86 9.15 11.52
C PRO A 359 -3.54 7.80 11.81
N LEU A 360 -3.34 7.25 13.02
CA LEU A 360 -3.94 5.98 13.43
C LEU A 360 -5.45 6.12 13.62
N VAL A 361 -5.90 7.23 14.22
CA VAL A 361 -7.33 7.56 14.33
C VAL A 361 -7.98 7.64 12.95
N PHE A 362 -7.38 8.38 12.01
CA PHE A 362 -7.90 8.50 10.64
C PHE A 362 -7.92 7.15 9.91
N TYR A 363 -6.88 6.33 10.05
CA TYR A 363 -6.83 4.99 9.48
C TYR A 363 -7.95 4.10 10.04
N LEU A 364 -8.09 3.99 11.35
CA LEU A 364 -9.12 3.16 11.99
C LEU A 364 -10.54 3.62 11.63
N ARG A 365 -10.76 4.94 11.64
CA ARG A 365 -12.06 5.54 11.34
C ARG A 365 -12.49 5.33 9.89
N TYR A 366 -11.55 5.45 8.94
CA TYR A 366 -11.91 5.56 7.51
C TYR A 366 -11.43 4.41 6.62
N LEU A 367 -10.35 3.73 6.98
CA LEU A 367 -9.62 2.86 6.04
C LEU A 367 -9.40 1.44 6.52
N ALA A 368 -9.38 1.18 7.82
CA ALA A 368 -9.06 -0.13 8.36
C ALA A 368 -10.05 -1.20 7.89
N GLU A 369 -9.50 -2.31 7.41
CA GLU A 369 -10.23 -3.48 6.94
C GLU A 369 -9.76 -4.77 7.64
N PRO A 370 -10.64 -5.75 7.86
CA PRO A 370 -10.25 -7.01 8.48
C PRO A 370 -9.28 -7.82 7.61
N GLY A 371 -8.31 -8.44 8.26
CA GLY A 371 -7.30 -9.27 7.60
C GLY A 371 -6.12 -8.50 7.00
N GLU A 372 -6.11 -7.16 7.07
CA GLU A 372 -4.92 -6.37 6.71
C GLU A 372 -3.74 -6.67 7.67
N LEU A 373 -2.52 -6.46 7.19
CA LEU A 373 -1.32 -6.42 8.02
C LEU A 373 -0.98 -4.97 8.36
N LEU A 374 -1.13 -4.60 9.63
CA LEU A 374 -0.68 -3.33 10.18
C LEU A 374 0.60 -3.53 10.98
N ILE A 375 1.68 -2.90 10.52
CA ILE A 375 2.97 -2.86 11.20
C ILE A 375 3.17 -1.46 11.77
N ILE A 376 3.37 -1.34 13.07
CA ILE A 376 3.68 -0.06 13.74
C ILE A 376 5.10 -0.12 14.27
N ASP A 377 5.95 0.79 13.78
CA ASP A 377 7.35 0.89 14.16
C ASP A 377 7.57 1.93 15.24
N GLU A 378 8.27 1.55 16.30
CA GLU A 378 8.65 2.39 17.45
C GLU A 378 7.53 3.36 17.91
N PRO A 379 6.33 2.88 18.29
CA PRO A 379 5.29 3.75 18.86
C PRO A 379 5.73 4.42 20.17
N GLU A 380 6.74 3.89 20.85
CA GLU A 380 7.29 4.46 22.08
C GLU A 380 8.02 5.79 21.85
N MET A 381 8.49 6.07 20.63
CA MET A 381 9.40 7.19 20.34
C MET A 381 8.80 8.56 20.71
N ASN A 382 7.48 8.72 20.67
CA ASN A 382 6.83 10.00 20.99
C ASN A 382 5.95 9.96 22.25
N LEU A 383 6.10 8.93 23.09
CA LEU A 383 5.55 8.90 24.44
C LEU A 383 6.26 9.92 25.34
N HIS A 384 5.56 10.39 26.38
CA HIS A 384 6.17 11.22 27.42
C HIS A 384 7.34 10.46 28.09
N PRO A 385 8.47 11.10 28.43
CA PRO A 385 9.63 10.41 29.01
C PRO A 385 9.32 9.51 30.20
N ALA A 386 8.39 9.95 31.07
CA ALA A 386 7.94 9.13 32.21
C ALA A 386 7.27 7.81 31.80
N ALA A 387 6.56 7.78 30.68
CA ALA A 387 5.97 6.55 30.13
C ALA A 387 7.00 5.70 29.39
N GLN A 388 7.99 6.31 28.72
CA GLN A 388 9.11 5.60 28.11
C GLN A 388 9.96 4.86 29.16
N MET A 389 10.17 5.46 30.34
CA MET A 389 10.93 4.85 31.44
C MET A 389 10.27 3.59 32.06
N GLN A 390 8.99 3.35 31.77
CA GLN A 390 8.24 2.19 32.29
C GLN A 390 8.29 0.97 31.36
N ILE A 391 8.81 1.14 30.13
CA ILE A 391 8.99 0.11 29.11
C ILE A 391 10.44 -0.37 29.17
#